data_AF-A0A3L7QGC6-F1
#
_entry.id   AF-A0A3L7QGC6-F1
#
_cell.length_a   1.000
_cell.length_b   1.000
_cell.length_c   1.000
_cell.angle_alpha   90.00
_cell.angle_beta   90.00
_cell.angle_gamma   90.00
#
_symmetry.space_group_name_H-M   'P 1'
#
loop_
_entity.id
_entity.type
_entity.pdbx_description
1 polymer ?
#
loop_
_entity_poly.entity_id
_entity_poly.type
_entity_poly.pdbx_seq_one_letter_code
_entity_poly.pdbx_strand_id
1 'polypeptide(L)'
;MITRTPSSIERILDKAVAGERLTPAEGVELLQSHDLTAIGAAADAVTRRLHPGPVRTYNIDRNINYSNVCAAVCDFCAFYRPVDHVEAYVLPLETLYEKI
;
A
#
# COMPACT_ATOMS: atom_id res chain seq x y z
N MET A 1 8.88 -30.58 29.42
CA MET A 1 8.61 -29.86 28.17
C MET A 1 7.26 -29.18 28.30
N ILE A 2 7.21 -27.86 28.37
CA ILE A 2 5.94 -27.12 28.38
C ILE A 2 5.57 -26.88 26.92
N THR A 3 4.51 -27.54 26.43
CA THR A 3 3.94 -27.28 25.11
C THR A 3 3.16 -25.97 25.17
N ARG A 4 3.70 -24.90 24.57
CA ARG A 4 3.00 -23.62 24.41
C ARG A 4 1.97 -23.76 23.28
N THR A 5 0.70 -23.56 23.60
CA THR A 5 -0.35 -23.44 22.57
C THR A 5 -0.08 -22.18 21.74
N PRO A 6 -0.11 -22.26 20.40
CA PRO A 6 0.16 -21.10 19.57
C PRO A 6 -0.87 -20.00 19.83
N SER A 7 -0.42 -18.75 19.85
CA SER A 7 -1.35 -17.61 19.92
C SER A 7 -2.23 -17.58 18.66
N SER A 8 -3.37 -16.89 18.75
CA SER A 8 -4.23 -16.65 17.59
C SER A 8 -3.47 -15.95 16.45
N ILE A 9 -2.58 -15.01 16.78
CA ILE A 9 -1.68 -14.34 15.83
C ILE A 9 -0.72 -15.33 15.15
N GLU A 10 -0.06 -16.21 15.90
CA GLU A 10 0.87 -17.20 15.32
C GLU A 10 0.17 -18.07 14.26
N ARG A 11 -1.05 -18.54 14.54
CA ARG A 11 -1.85 -19.30 13.57
C ARG A 11 -2.18 -18.51 12.31
N ILE A 12 -2.49 -17.23 12.43
CA ILE A 12 -2.80 -16.36 11.29
C ILE A 12 -1.54 -16.13 10.44
N LEU A 13 -0.39 -15.91 11.09
CA LEU A 13 0.89 -15.73 10.40
C LEU A 13 1.31 -17.01 9.66
N ASP A 14 1.19 -18.18 10.29
CA ASP A 14 1.49 -19.47 9.67
C ASP A 14 0.63 -19.71 8.42
N LYS A 15 -0.67 -19.42 8.52
CA LYS A 15 -1.62 -19.49 7.40
C LYS A 15 -1.20 -18.57 6.24
N ALA A 16 -0.81 -17.33 6.54
CA ALA A 16 -0.33 -16.39 5.52
C ALA A 16 0.97 -16.89 4.84
N VAL A 17 1.93 -17.40 5.63
CA VAL A 17 3.18 -17.96 5.12
C VAL A 17 2.92 -19.15 4.20
N ALA A 18 1.98 -20.03 4.57
CA ALA A 18 1.51 -21.16 3.76
C ALA A 18 0.83 -20.75 2.44
N GLY A 19 0.51 -19.46 2.28
CA GLY A 19 -0.14 -18.93 1.08
C GLY A 19 -1.65 -19.07 1.07
N GLU A 20 -2.24 -19.38 2.21
CA GLU A 20 -3.68 -19.40 2.38
C GLU A 20 -4.24 -17.98 2.52
N ARG A 21 -5.49 -17.79 2.06
CA ARG A 21 -6.15 -16.49 2.12
C ARG A 21 -6.60 -16.19 3.55
N LEU A 22 -6.17 -15.04 4.06
CA LEU A 22 -6.70 -14.48 5.31
C LEU A 22 -8.11 -13.95 5.10
N THR A 23 -8.94 -14.09 6.14
CA THR A 23 -10.25 -13.48 6.25
C THR A 23 -10.13 -12.02 6.71
N PRO A 24 -11.16 -11.19 6.50
CA PRO A 24 -11.17 -9.82 7.02
C PRO A 24 -11.00 -9.75 8.55
N ALA A 25 -11.59 -10.68 9.30
CA ALA A 25 -11.47 -10.73 10.75
C ALA A 25 -10.03 -11.02 11.21
N GLU A 26 -9.36 -11.98 10.58
CA GLU A 26 -7.94 -12.27 10.83
C GLU A 26 -7.05 -11.04 10.49
N GLY A 27 -7.41 -10.28 9.44
CA GLY A 27 -6.72 -9.03 9.09
C GLY A 27 -6.86 -7.94 10.16
N VAL A 28 -8.05 -7.77 10.73
CA VAL A 28 -8.27 -6.83 11.85
C VAL A 28 -7.45 -7.23 13.07
N GLU A 29 -7.37 -8.53 13.37
CA GLU A 29 -6.58 -9.04 14.49
C GLU A 29 -5.08 -8.74 14.31
N LEU A 30 -4.54 -8.93 13.10
CA LEU A 30 -3.16 -8.56 12.79
C LEU A 30 -2.90 -7.05 12.95
N LEU A 31 -3.84 -6.20 12.53
CA LEU A 31 -3.73 -4.74 12.67
C LEU A 31 -3.73 -4.28 14.13
N GLN A 32 -4.32 -5.06 15.03
CA GLN A 32 -4.35 -4.79 16.48
C GLN A 32 -3.16 -5.41 17.24
N SER A 33 -2.40 -6.29 16.58
CA SER A 33 -1.22 -6.92 17.17
C SER A 33 -0.05 -5.93 17.27
N HIS A 34 0.69 -6.02 18.37
CA HIS A 34 1.88 -5.21 18.62
C HIS A 34 3.18 -5.98 18.35
N ASP A 35 3.09 -7.23 17.91
CA ASP A 35 4.25 -8.06 17.56
C ASP A 35 4.72 -7.77 16.13
N LEU A 36 5.27 -6.57 15.95
CA LEU A 36 5.77 -6.10 14.66
C LEU A 36 6.85 -7.03 14.09
N THR A 37 7.68 -7.61 14.96
CA THR A 37 8.78 -8.50 14.54
C THR A 37 8.24 -9.80 13.94
N ALA A 38 7.26 -10.44 14.59
CA ALA A 38 6.64 -11.65 14.04
C ALA A 38 5.92 -11.37 12.72
N ILE A 39 5.18 -10.26 12.64
CA ILE A 39 4.49 -9.83 11.41
C ILE A 39 5.50 -9.58 10.28
N GLY A 40 6.59 -8.86 10.57
CA GLY A 40 7.65 -8.57 9.61
C GLY A 40 8.33 -9.84 9.08
N ALA A 41 8.60 -10.81 9.96
CA ALA A 41 9.20 -12.09 9.56
C ALA A 41 8.26 -12.90 8.66
N ALA A 42 6.97 -12.97 8.98
CA ALA A 42 5.98 -13.64 8.13
C ALA A 42 5.84 -12.94 6.77
N ALA A 43 5.82 -11.60 6.74
CA ALA A 43 5.76 -10.82 5.51
C ALA A 43 6.99 -11.03 4.61
N ASP A 44 8.20 -11.10 5.19
CA ASP A 44 9.42 -11.43 4.45
C ASP A 44 9.36 -12.85 3.87
N ALA A 45 8.91 -13.83 4.66
CA ALA A 45 8.74 -15.21 4.20
C ALA A 45 7.75 -15.31 3.01
N VAL A 46 6.61 -14.63 3.08
CA VAL A 46 5.66 -14.52 1.96
C VAL A 46 6.31 -13.85 0.75
N THR A 47 7.04 -12.76 0.96
CA THR A 47 7.74 -12.04 -0.10
C THR A 47 8.78 -12.92 -0.80
N ARG A 48 9.56 -13.71 -0.05
CA ARG A 48 10.54 -14.66 -0.62
C ARG A 48 9.89 -15.83 -1.33
N ARG A 49 8.73 -16.31 -0.86
CA ARG A 49 7.98 -17.36 -1.55
C ARG A 49 7.46 -16.87 -2.91
N LEU A 50 6.95 -15.65 -2.98
CA LEU A 50 6.43 -15.05 -4.21
C LEU A 50 7.53 -14.50 -5.14
N HIS A 51 8.62 -14.01 -4.55
CA HIS A 51 9.74 -13.37 -5.24
C HIS A 51 11.08 -13.93 -4.72
N PRO A 52 11.43 -15.18 -5.09
CA PRO A 52 12.59 -15.89 -4.54
C PRO A 52 13.94 -15.31 -4.98
N GLY A 53 13.95 -14.52 -6.06
CA GLY A 53 15.15 -13.86 -6.54
C GLY A 53 15.65 -12.77 -5.57
N PRO A 54 16.96 -12.45 -5.62
CA PRO A 54 17.56 -11.42 -4.78
C PRO A 54 17.21 -9.99 -5.25
N VAL A 55 16.55 -9.85 -6.40
CA VAL A 55 16.21 -8.56 -7.00
C VAL A 55 14.87 -8.06 -6.48
N ARG A 56 14.83 -6.78 -6.13
CA ARG A 56 13.59 -6.01 -5.95
C ARG A 56 13.59 -4.92 -7.01
N THR A 57 12.51 -4.86 -7.78
CA THR A 57 12.39 -3.94 -8.90
C THR A 57 11.80 -2.61 -8.45
N TYR A 58 12.00 -1.59 -9.26
CA TYR A 58 11.34 -0.30 -9.15
C TYR A 58 10.90 0.12 -10.55
N ASN A 59 9.88 0.99 -10.61
CA ASN A 59 9.43 1.58 -11.87
C ASN A 59 9.91 3.02 -11.93
N ILE A 60 10.42 3.44 -13.09
CA ILE A 60 10.62 4.86 -13.39
C ILE A 60 9.30 5.36 -13.93
N ASP A 61 8.50 5.95 -13.05
CA ASP A 61 7.19 6.51 -13.39
C ASP A 61 7.26 8.03 -13.51
N ARG A 62 6.47 8.59 -14.43
CA ARG A 62 6.27 10.03 -14.55
C ARG A 62 4.78 10.34 -14.43
N ASN A 63 4.43 10.95 -13.30
CA ASN A 63 3.09 11.48 -13.10
C ASN A 63 3.03 12.96 -13.57
N ILE A 64 2.29 13.22 -14.65
CA ILE A 64 2.06 14.58 -15.14
C ILE A 64 0.72 15.05 -14.61
N ASN A 65 0.75 15.95 -13.63
CA ASN A 65 -0.45 16.62 -13.14
C ASN A 65 -0.89 17.69 -14.15
N TYR A 66 -1.78 17.30 -15.06
CA TYR A 66 -2.30 18.17 -16.11
C TYR A 66 -3.37 19.14 -15.63
N SER A 67 -3.97 18.90 -14.48
CA SER A 67 -4.87 19.82 -13.79
C SER A 67 -4.88 19.51 -12.30
N ASN A 68 -5.12 20.54 -11.49
CA ASN A 68 -5.45 20.39 -10.08
C ASN A 68 -6.94 20.67 -9.79
N VAL A 69 -7.75 20.91 -10.82
CA VAL A 69 -9.19 21.16 -10.70
C VAL A 69 -9.91 19.83 -10.47
N CYS A 70 -10.75 19.76 -9.43
CA CYS A 70 -11.54 18.57 -9.15
C CYS A 70 -12.99 18.91 -8.76
N ALA A 71 -13.91 17.96 -8.94
CA ALA A 71 -15.25 18.06 -8.35
C ALA A 71 -15.27 17.49 -6.92
N ALA A 72 -14.31 16.63 -6.58
CA ALA A 72 -14.20 16.01 -5.27
C ALA A 72 -13.50 16.97 -4.30
N VAL A 73 -14.09 17.13 -3.10
CA VAL A 73 -13.61 18.00 -2.03
C VAL A 73 -13.09 17.14 -0.89
N CYS A 74 -12.06 16.34 -1.17
CA CYS A 74 -11.53 15.40 -0.18
C CYS A 74 -10.77 16.14 0.92
N ASP A 75 -11.14 15.90 2.19
CA ASP A 75 -10.54 16.58 3.35
C ASP A 75 -9.02 16.36 3.51
N PHE A 76 -8.52 15.26 2.96
CA PHE A 76 -7.10 14.89 3.03
C PHE A 76 -6.29 15.31 1.78
N CYS A 77 -6.95 15.81 0.73
CA CYS A 77 -6.27 16.14 -0.53
C CYS A 77 -5.77 17.58 -0.53
N ALA A 78 -4.46 17.75 -0.37
CA ALA A 78 -3.82 19.08 -0.45
C ALA A 78 -3.75 19.65 -1.89
N PHE A 79 -3.95 18.80 -2.90
CA PHE A 79 -3.71 19.15 -4.29
C PHE A 79 -4.91 19.82 -4.97
N TYR A 80 -6.12 19.43 -4.58
CA TYR A 80 -7.36 19.89 -5.19
C TYR A 80 -7.54 21.42 -5.12
N ARG A 81 -8.07 22.01 -6.20
CA ARG A 81 -8.63 23.36 -6.24
C ARG A 81 -10.01 23.38 -6.93
N PRO A 82 -11.00 24.16 -6.43
CA PRO A 82 -12.24 24.38 -7.16
C PRO A 82 -11.99 25.13 -8.48
N VAL A 83 -12.93 25.04 -9.43
CA VAL A 83 -12.79 25.56 -10.82
C VAL A 83 -12.30 27.02 -10.87
N ASP A 84 -12.81 27.87 -9.97
CA ASP A 84 -12.51 29.31 -9.96
C ASP A 84 -11.44 29.72 -8.92
N HIS A 85 -10.71 28.76 -8.33
CA HIS A 85 -9.64 29.10 -7.39
C HIS A 85 -8.50 29.81 -8.11
N VAL A 86 -7.87 30.79 -7.46
CA VAL A 86 -6.73 31.54 -8.05
C VAL A 86 -5.52 30.66 -8.41
N GLU A 87 -5.40 29.52 -7.73
CA GLU A 87 -4.35 28.52 -7.96
C GLU A 87 -4.80 27.35 -8.86
N ALA A 88 -6.03 27.40 -9.39
CA ALA A 88 -6.55 26.38 -10.30
C ALA A 88 -5.84 26.46 -11.66
N TYR A 89 -5.55 25.30 -12.25
CA TYR A 89 -5.01 25.23 -13.61
C TYR A 89 -5.48 24.00 -14.37
N VAL A 90 -5.48 24.14 -15.69
CA VAL A 90 -5.50 23.05 -16.67
C VAL A 90 -4.40 23.35 -17.67
N LEU A 91 -3.43 22.46 -17.81
CA LEU A 91 -2.31 22.64 -18.73
C LEU A 91 -2.81 22.50 -20.18
N PRO A 92 -2.36 23.37 -21.11
CA PRO A 92 -2.54 23.16 -22.53
C PRO A 92 -1.86 21.87 -23.01
N LEU A 93 -2.38 21.26 -24.07
CA LEU A 93 -1.82 20.05 -24.67
C LEU A 93 -0.33 20.21 -25.03
N GLU A 94 0.04 21.39 -25.52
CA GLU A 94 1.41 21.63 -26.02
C GLU A 94 2.41 21.58 -24.86
N THR A 95 2.04 22.15 -23.70
CA THR A 95 2.80 22.06 -22.46
C THR A 95 2.84 20.63 -21.90
N LEU A 96 1.81 19.82 -22.13
CA LEU A 96 1.82 18.41 -21.74
C LEU A 96 2.80 17.60 -22.60
N TYR A 97 2.83 17.84 -23.92
CA TYR A 97 3.75 17.14 -24.82
C TYR A 97 5.22 17.42 -24.53
N GLU A 98 5.56 18.63 -24.06
CA GLU A 98 6.91 18.95 -23.59
C GLU A 98 7.33 18.15 -22.32
N LYS A 99 6.36 17.59 -21.60
CA LYS A 99 6.57 16.84 -20.36
C LYS A 99 6.59 15.32 -20.56
N ILE A 100 6.42 14.82 -21.78
CA ILE A 100 6.52 13.40 -22.15
C ILE A 100 7.95 13.12 -22.60
#